data_AF-A0A1Q6EHK2-F1
#
_entry.id   AF-A0A1Q6EHK2-F1
#
_cell.length_a   1.000
_cell.length_b   1.000
_cell.length_c   1.000
_cell.angle_alpha   90.00
_cell.angle_beta   90.00
_cell.angle_gamma   90.00
#
_symmetry.space_group_name_H-M   'P 1'
#
loop_
_entity.id
_entity.type
_entity.pdbx_description
1 polymer ?
#
loop_
_entity_poly.entity_id
_entity_poly.type
_entity_poly.pdbx_seq_one_letter_code
_entity_poly.pdbx_strand_id
1 'polypeptide(L)'
;MALTEQQVNMVMSQSVDQIKKYIAQGLIQFPQDLIKFKDNPKYKAIEKELTSMPSHEATERWKEIEALPSGDSASIAAALNEFISRYSSYPGNGELIEQARRRLSSLTAEVERNDWEAVDRTSITSLLTHRRKYPTTSHETDIDNLVWELTDTDNATYINRYIQEFPNGLHRLEAQEMLGAQELWKGVSTDADLVTLSDYIQEECLSPFIPKATEMLQELKRAEIIKMLENPGTYKVDFLKLLIDEDIFSKSELIANGVCTEGTFDMLYNSPELPSIEQTENSNPEIAKGATDVFLFGIPSSGKTCVLMGLLGSRNFVYDNAASGLGGTYADNLSIYRRHNKAPGRTYGNFVAQIQGMVYKDNSETVYPINLIEMSGEEFAMKIALNPENLVDFEDMGTGATKILTSDNRKIIFIVIDPTADGLIKLSSTLKDGSPITRIVEQDIIITKMVNMLIKNPKVLKNTNAIHFILTKSDTLGSRETRDQIAVERIKQLYGKTIMTLRDICKTYSINKSTDYQPSLFTFSLGEFHVGDLFEYDSYDADKLMNIVTSMAQGRKDKGFFNSIQKKMS
;
A
#
# COMPACT_ATOMS: atom_id res chain seq x y z
N MET A 1 -4.04 98.71 -25.04
CA MET A 1 -4.00 99.94 -25.88
C MET A 1 -3.00 99.66 -26.99
N ALA A 2 -3.37 99.82 -28.25
CA ALA A 2 -2.42 99.66 -29.36
C ALA A 2 -1.40 100.80 -29.35
N LEU A 3 -0.12 100.48 -29.51
CA LEU A 3 0.96 101.47 -29.56
C LEU A 3 0.79 102.39 -30.78
N THR A 4 1.10 103.68 -30.62
CA THR A 4 1.12 104.62 -31.74
C THR A 4 2.28 104.31 -32.69
N GLU A 5 2.17 104.73 -33.96
CA GLU A 5 3.18 104.44 -34.97
C GLU A 5 4.58 104.93 -34.58
N GLN A 6 4.65 106.10 -33.92
CA GLN A 6 5.87 106.68 -33.39
C GLN A 6 6.46 105.82 -32.26
N GLN A 7 5.61 105.30 -31.36
CA GLN A 7 6.04 104.39 -30.29
C GLN A 7 6.58 103.08 -30.84
N VAL A 8 5.93 102.50 -31.86
CA VAL A 8 6.41 101.25 -32.46
C VAL A 8 7.76 101.43 -33.16
N ASN A 9 7.97 102.55 -33.88
CA ASN A 9 9.25 102.86 -34.49
C ASN A 9 10.36 103.06 -33.44
N MET A 10 10.02 103.69 -32.31
CA MET A 10 10.92 103.88 -31.18
C MET A 10 11.29 102.54 -30.53
N VAL A 11 10.33 101.62 -30.39
CA VAL A 11 10.58 100.25 -29.93
C VAL A 11 11.53 99.51 -30.87
N MET A 12 11.32 99.57 -32.19
CA MET A 12 12.21 98.91 -33.17
C MET A 12 13.63 99.49 -33.23
N SER A 13 13.83 100.72 -32.75
CA SER A 13 15.16 101.34 -32.63
C SER A 13 16.00 100.77 -31.47
N GLN A 14 15.37 100.15 -30.48
CA GLN A 14 16.04 99.57 -29.30
C GLN A 14 16.74 98.26 -29.64
N SER A 15 17.70 97.80 -28.83
CA SER A 15 18.33 96.49 -29.04
C SER A 15 17.30 95.35 -28.98
N VAL A 16 17.61 94.21 -29.61
CA VAL A 16 16.77 93.00 -29.53
C VAL A 16 16.49 92.64 -28.07
N ASP A 17 17.49 92.74 -27.19
CA ASP A 17 17.34 92.49 -25.76
C ASP A 17 16.41 93.46 -25.03
N GLN A 18 16.41 94.74 -25.42
CA GLN A 18 15.55 95.73 -24.80
C GLN A 18 14.09 95.58 -25.27
N ILE A 19 13.89 95.23 -26.54
CA ILE A 19 12.57 94.88 -27.09
C ILE A 19 12.02 93.64 -26.38
N LYS A 20 12.86 92.62 -26.15
CA LYS A 20 12.50 91.43 -25.35
C LYS A 20 12.04 91.78 -23.94
N LYS A 21 12.73 92.70 -23.25
CA LYS A 21 12.30 93.17 -21.92
C LYS A 21 10.92 93.82 -21.96
N TYR A 22 10.63 94.61 -22.99
CA TYR A 22 9.32 95.22 -23.14
C TYR A 22 8.22 94.20 -23.42
N ILE A 23 8.50 93.16 -24.23
CA ILE A 23 7.56 92.04 -24.46
C ILE A 23 7.32 91.29 -23.16
N ALA A 24 8.38 90.93 -22.44
CA ALA A 24 8.29 90.19 -21.18
C ALA A 24 7.55 90.96 -20.07
N GLN A 25 7.60 92.29 -20.09
CA GLN A 25 6.88 93.17 -19.15
C GLN A 25 5.44 93.46 -19.61
N GLY A 26 4.99 92.89 -20.73
CA GLY A 26 3.66 93.15 -21.30
C GLY A 26 3.47 94.57 -21.85
N LEU A 27 4.55 95.35 -21.96
CA LEU A 27 4.53 96.73 -22.45
C LEU A 27 4.29 96.79 -23.96
N ILE A 28 4.65 95.73 -24.69
CA ILE A 28 4.40 95.56 -26.12
C ILE A 28 3.93 94.13 -26.42
N GLN A 29 3.00 93.96 -27.35
CA GLN A 29 2.40 92.69 -27.75
C GLN A 29 3.01 92.17 -29.06
N PHE A 30 3.68 91.03 -29.03
CA PHE A 30 4.23 90.36 -30.22
C PHE A 30 3.31 89.19 -30.66
N PRO A 31 3.03 89.00 -31.96
CA PRO A 31 3.53 89.76 -33.11
C PRO A 31 2.77 91.07 -33.33
N GLN A 32 1.62 91.29 -32.67
CA GLN A 32 0.58 92.24 -33.06
C GLN A 32 1.05 93.70 -33.23
N ASP A 33 1.87 94.21 -32.29
CA ASP A 33 2.40 95.57 -32.35
C ASP A 33 3.57 95.72 -33.33
N LEU A 34 4.28 94.63 -33.64
CA LEU A 34 5.50 94.62 -34.44
C LEU A 34 5.34 93.96 -35.83
N ILE A 35 4.16 93.42 -36.16
CA ILE A 35 3.93 92.56 -37.34
C ILE A 35 4.23 93.27 -38.67
N LYS A 36 4.10 94.60 -38.70
CA LYS A 36 4.48 95.44 -39.84
C LYS A 36 5.99 95.36 -40.18
N PHE A 37 6.81 94.83 -39.29
CA PHE A 37 8.23 94.59 -39.49
C PHE A 37 8.57 93.12 -39.76
N LYS A 38 7.60 92.25 -40.10
CA LYS A 38 7.81 90.80 -40.28
C LYS A 38 8.99 90.41 -41.18
N ASP A 39 9.30 91.23 -42.18
CA ASP A 39 10.37 90.99 -43.16
C ASP A 39 11.73 91.55 -42.71
N ASN A 40 11.79 92.27 -41.59
CA ASN A 40 13.01 92.83 -41.02
C ASN A 40 13.87 91.73 -40.37
N PRO A 41 15.20 91.67 -40.62
CA PRO A 41 16.10 90.70 -39.98
C PRO A 41 16.03 90.72 -38.45
N LYS A 42 15.83 91.91 -37.86
CA LYS A 42 15.67 92.11 -36.42
C LYS A 42 14.35 91.54 -35.91
N TYR A 43 13.26 91.65 -36.68
CA TYR A 43 12.00 91.00 -36.36
C TYR A 43 12.15 89.48 -36.38
N LYS A 44 12.79 88.92 -37.42
CA LYS A 44 13.03 87.47 -37.52
C LYS A 44 13.95 86.95 -36.41
N ALA A 45 14.93 87.75 -35.99
CA ALA A 45 15.77 87.44 -34.82
C ALA A 45 14.95 87.46 -33.52
N ILE A 46 14.08 88.47 -33.34
CA ILE A 46 13.13 88.54 -32.22
C ILE A 46 12.16 87.34 -32.26
N GLU A 47 11.60 86.98 -33.40
CA GLU A 47 10.70 85.84 -33.60
C GLU A 47 11.37 84.50 -33.25
N LYS A 48 12.59 84.29 -33.75
CA LYS A 48 13.40 83.09 -33.47
C LYS A 48 13.79 82.98 -31.99
N GLU A 49 14.09 84.09 -31.33
CA GLU A 49 14.41 84.08 -29.90
C GLU A 49 13.15 83.97 -29.03
N LEU A 50 12.05 84.61 -29.39
CA LEU A 50 10.79 84.49 -28.67
C LEU A 50 10.19 83.09 -28.77
N THR A 51 10.34 82.41 -29.91
CA THR A 51 9.97 80.99 -30.06
C THR A 51 10.83 80.04 -29.23
N SER A 52 11.95 80.52 -28.67
CA SER A 52 12.79 79.79 -27.69
C SER A 52 12.56 80.21 -26.24
N MET A 53 11.73 81.23 -25.99
CA MET A 53 11.35 81.67 -24.65
C MET A 53 10.00 81.09 -24.25
N PRO A 54 9.76 80.78 -22.97
CA PRO A 54 8.45 80.35 -22.53
C PRO A 54 7.38 81.41 -22.80
N SER A 55 6.15 80.99 -23.09
CA SER A 55 5.05 81.95 -23.24
C SER A 55 4.79 82.68 -21.91
N HIS A 56 4.32 83.92 -22.00
CA HIS A 56 3.97 84.71 -20.81
C HIS A 56 2.91 83.99 -19.97
N GLU A 57 1.91 83.40 -20.62
CA GLU A 57 0.86 82.60 -19.97
C GLU A 57 1.40 81.36 -19.25
N ALA A 58 2.35 80.63 -19.86
CA ALA A 58 2.99 79.48 -19.22
C ALA A 58 3.86 79.92 -18.03
N THR A 59 4.54 81.07 -18.13
CA THR A 59 5.38 81.59 -17.05
C THR A 59 4.55 82.03 -15.84
N GLU A 60 3.43 82.72 -16.06
CA GLU A 60 2.53 83.13 -14.97
C GLU A 60 1.85 81.91 -14.32
N ARG A 61 1.36 80.96 -15.13
CA ARG A 61 0.78 79.71 -14.59
C ARG A 61 1.80 78.87 -13.82
N TRP A 62 3.06 78.85 -14.24
CA TRP A 62 4.12 78.15 -13.51
C TRP A 62 4.37 78.78 -12.13
N LYS A 63 4.42 80.11 -12.03
CA LYS A 63 4.53 80.82 -10.74
C LYS A 63 3.36 80.52 -9.80
N GLU A 64 2.15 80.40 -10.33
CA GLU A 64 0.98 80.01 -9.54
C GLU A 64 1.16 78.60 -8.96
N ILE A 65 1.67 77.65 -9.75
CA ILE A 65 1.94 76.28 -9.30
C ILE A 65 3.07 76.25 -8.26
N GLU A 66 4.09 77.10 -8.40
CA GLU A 66 5.17 77.25 -7.42
C GLU A 66 4.70 77.86 -6.09
N ALA A 67 3.68 78.71 -6.12
CA ALA A 67 3.10 79.34 -4.94
C ALA A 67 2.10 78.45 -4.18
N LEU A 68 1.74 77.26 -4.71
CA LEU A 68 0.84 76.34 -4.03
C LEU A 68 1.47 75.81 -2.72
N PRO A 69 0.68 75.66 -1.63
CA PRO A 69 1.18 75.14 -0.35
C PRO A 69 1.70 73.71 -0.49
N SER A 70 2.88 73.43 0.04
CA SER A 70 3.57 72.14 -0.08
C SER A 70 2.85 70.94 0.56
N GLY A 71 1.76 71.15 1.31
CA GLY A 71 0.98 70.09 1.95
C GLY A 71 -0.14 69.49 1.10
N ASP A 72 -0.40 70.02 -0.11
CA ASP A 72 -1.47 69.55 -0.99
C ASP A 72 -0.91 68.93 -2.28
N SER A 73 -0.20 67.81 -2.12
CA SER A 73 0.47 67.09 -3.21
C SER A 73 -0.49 66.67 -4.33
N ALA A 74 -1.77 66.41 -4.02
CA ALA A 74 -2.79 66.05 -5.00
C ALA A 74 -3.19 67.23 -5.89
N SER A 75 -3.44 68.41 -5.30
CA SER A 75 -3.72 69.62 -6.07
C SER A 75 -2.52 70.09 -6.89
N ILE A 76 -1.29 69.96 -6.34
CA ILE A 76 -0.06 70.27 -7.07
C ILE A 76 0.13 69.32 -8.27
N ALA A 77 -0.07 68.00 -8.08
CA ALA A 77 0.03 67.03 -9.17
C ALA A 77 -1.02 67.24 -10.27
N ALA A 78 -2.26 67.61 -9.90
CA ALA A 78 -3.31 67.95 -10.86
C ALA A 78 -2.95 69.21 -11.68
N ALA A 79 -2.44 70.25 -11.01
CA ALA A 79 -2.03 71.49 -11.65
C ALA A 79 -0.81 71.29 -12.58
N LEU A 80 0.15 70.44 -12.18
CA LEU A 80 1.30 70.07 -13.02
C LEU A 80 0.89 69.27 -14.26
N ASN A 81 -0.07 68.33 -14.13
CA ASN A 81 -0.61 67.59 -15.27
C ASN A 81 -1.37 68.50 -16.25
N GLU A 82 -2.21 69.40 -15.73
CA GLU A 82 -2.89 70.41 -16.54
C GLU A 82 -1.87 71.28 -17.29
N PHE A 83 -0.82 71.72 -16.58
CA PHE A 83 0.25 72.53 -17.14
C PHE A 83 0.99 71.81 -18.29
N ILE A 84 1.40 70.56 -18.08
CA ILE A 84 2.08 69.76 -19.11
C ILE A 84 1.16 69.55 -20.31
N SER A 85 -0.11 69.19 -20.10
CA SER A 85 -1.08 68.95 -21.17
C SER A 85 -1.32 70.21 -22.01
N ARG A 86 -1.52 71.35 -21.35
CA ARG A 86 -1.89 72.61 -22.00
C ARG A 86 -0.73 73.31 -22.71
N TYR A 87 0.49 73.19 -22.20
CA TYR A 87 1.62 74.00 -22.64
C TYR A 87 2.75 73.22 -23.36
N SER A 88 2.63 71.89 -23.50
CA SER A 88 3.64 71.03 -24.15
C SER A 88 3.81 71.23 -25.65
N SER A 89 2.81 71.80 -26.34
CA SER A 89 2.83 71.98 -27.80
C SER A 89 3.69 73.16 -28.27
N TYR A 90 4.07 74.06 -27.36
CA TYR A 90 4.85 75.25 -27.69
C TYR A 90 6.36 75.02 -27.44
N PRO A 91 7.22 75.12 -28.47
CA PRO A 91 8.64 74.79 -28.37
C PRO A 91 9.42 75.57 -27.29
N GLY A 92 9.07 76.83 -27.05
CA GLY A 92 9.73 77.68 -26.05
C GLY A 92 9.46 77.28 -24.59
N ASN A 93 8.50 76.39 -24.33
CA ASN A 93 8.16 75.94 -22.98
C ASN A 93 8.96 74.71 -22.52
N GLY A 94 9.85 74.15 -23.35
CA GLY A 94 10.50 72.86 -23.10
C GLY A 94 11.14 72.72 -21.71
N GLU A 95 11.84 73.75 -21.23
CA GLU A 95 12.47 73.73 -19.91
C GLU A 95 11.46 73.71 -18.76
N LEU A 96 10.41 74.53 -18.82
CA LEU A 96 9.34 74.53 -17.82
C LEU A 96 8.56 73.21 -17.82
N ILE A 97 8.36 72.61 -18.99
CA ILE A 97 7.72 71.29 -19.12
C ILE A 97 8.59 70.19 -18.50
N GLU A 98 9.90 70.23 -18.70
CA GLU A 98 10.82 69.27 -18.06
C GLU A 98 10.90 69.48 -16.53
N GLN A 99 10.90 70.71 -16.05
CA GLN A 99 10.80 71.00 -14.62
C GLN A 99 9.46 70.51 -14.04
N ALA A 100 8.35 70.72 -14.75
CA ALA A 100 7.03 70.22 -14.37
C ALA A 100 7.01 68.68 -14.29
N ARG A 101 7.59 68.00 -15.27
CA ARG A 101 7.72 66.53 -15.31
C ARG A 101 8.57 66.00 -14.15
N ARG A 102 9.71 66.63 -13.85
CA ARG A 102 10.57 66.24 -12.73
C ARG A 102 9.85 66.41 -11.39
N ARG A 103 9.19 67.54 -11.18
CA ARG A 103 8.45 67.83 -9.94
C ARG A 103 7.24 66.92 -9.78
N LEU A 104 6.54 66.61 -10.87
CA LEU A 104 5.45 65.64 -10.86
C LEU A 104 5.97 64.25 -10.51
N SER A 105 7.08 63.81 -11.12
CA SER A 105 7.72 62.53 -10.84
C SER A 105 8.21 62.39 -9.39
N SER A 106 8.72 63.46 -8.78
CA SER A 106 9.14 63.43 -7.37
C SER A 106 7.96 63.33 -6.41
N LEU A 107 6.87 64.06 -6.70
CA LEU A 107 5.64 64.01 -5.88
C LEU A 107 4.98 62.63 -5.95
N THR A 108 4.92 62.03 -7.15
CA THR A 108 4.37 60.67 -7.31
C THR A 108 5.21 59.63 -6.56
N ALA A 109 6.54 59.76 -6.54
CA ALA A 109 7.42 58.85 -5.82
C ALA A 109 7.30 58.96 -4.29
N GLU A 110 7.06 60.17 -3.76
CA GLU A 110 6.83 60.37 -2.33
C GLU A 110 5.48 59.80 -1.88
N VAL A 111 4.44 59.99 -2.68
CA VAL A 111 3.11 59.41 -2.42
C VAL A 111 3.16 57.88 -2.49
N GLU A 112 3.83 57.31 -3.49
CA GLU A 112 4.04 55.86 -3.60
C GLU A 112 4.76 55.29 -2.37
N ARG A 113 5.81 55.96 -1.88
CA ARG A 113 6.56 55.51 -0.70
C ARG A 113 5.67 55.44 0.55
N ASN A 114 4.87 56.49 0.80
CA ASN A 114 3.96 56.51 1.95
C ASN A 114 2.89 55.41 1.82
N ASP A 115 2.38 55.20 0.61
CA ASP A 115 1.43 54.12 0.35
C ASP A 115 2.07 52.74 0.53
N TRP A 116 3.35 52.56 0.14
CA TRP A 116 4.10 51.33 0.32
C TRP A 116 4.30 50.99 1.81
N GLU A 117 4.61 51.98 2.64
CA GLU A 117 4.74 51.79 4.09
C GLU A 117 3.42 51.34 4.74
N ALA A 118 2.28 51.69 4.15
CA ALA A 118 0.95 51.27 4.60
C ALA A 118 0.50 49.90 4.05
N VAL A 119 1.27 49.28 3.14
CA VAL A 119 0.93 47.96 2.59
C VAL A 119 1.08 46.88 3.66
N ASP A 120 0.05 46.08 3.81
CA ASP A 120 0.11 44.83 4.58
C ASP A 120 0.89 43.76 3.78
N ARG A 121 2.15 43.55 4.16
CA ARG A 121 3.07 42.60 3.52
C ARG A 121 2.71 41.13 3.72
N THR A 122 1.73 40.83 4.57
CA THR A 122 1.21 39.46 4.78
C THR A 122 -0.03 39.18 3.93
N SER A 123 -0.48 40.14 3.12
CA SER A 123 -1.69 40.04 2.31
C SER A 123 -1.38 40.17 0.81
N ILE A 124 -1.53 39.07 0.08
CA ILE A 124 -1.41 39.04 -1.39
C ILE A 124 -2.31 40.10 -2.04
N THR A 125 -3.53 40.28 -1.53
CA THR A 125 -4.47 41.28 -2.07
C THR A 125 -3.94 42.71 -1.88
N SER A 126 -3.33 43.01 -0.73
CA SER A 126 -2.75 44.33 -0.45
C SER A 126 -1.58 44.64 -1.38
N LEU A 127 -0.67 43.67 -1.53
CA LEU A 127 0.48 43.72 -2.44
C LEU A 127 0.07 43.93 -3.91
N LEU A 128 -0.88 43.13 -4.41
CA LEU A 128 -1.38 43.26 -5.79
C LEU A 128 -2.16 44.57 -6.01
N THR A 129 -2.82 45.09 -4.97
CA THR A 129 -3.52 46.38 -5.05
C THR A 129 -2.52 47.53 -5.19
N HIS A 130 -1.42 47.51 -4.44
CA HIS A 130 -0.34 48.50 -4.57
C HIS A 130 0.25 48.48 -5.99
N ARG A 131 0.59 47.28 -6.50
CA ARG A 131 1.13 47.10 -7.85
C ARG A 131 0.21 47.61 -8.96
N ARG A 132 -1.11 47.38 -8.84
CA ARG A 132 -2.10 47.89 -9.80
C ARG A 132 -2.24 49.41 -9.74
N LYS A 133 -2.08 50.01 -8.55
CA LYS A 133 -2.08 51.46 -8.35
C LYS A 133 -0.83 52.12 -8.94
N TYR A 134 0.32 51.43 -8.88
CA TYR A 134 1.63 51.91 -9.35
C TYR A 134 2.27 50.95 -10.36
N PRO A 135 1.89 51.00 -11.66
CA PRO A 135 2.37 50.04 -12.67
C PRO A 135 3.88 50.05 -12.94
N THR A 136 4.59 51.10 -12.55
CA THR A 136 6.05 51.24 -12.66
C THR A 136 6.69 51.42 -11.29
N THR A 137 6.16 50.72 -10.28
CA THR A 137 6.64 50.82 -8.89
C THR A 137 8.11 50.40 -8.77
N SER A 138 8.83 51.06 -7.86
CA SER A 138 10.20 50.67 -7.50
C SER A 138 10.25 49.39 -6.64
N HIS A 139 9.10 48.93 -6.13
CA HIS A 139 8.96 47.77 -5.25
C HIS A 139 8.53 46.49 -5.96
N GLU A 140 8.55 46.44 -7.30
CA GLU A 140 8.05 45.28 -8.08
C GLU A 140 8.73 43.96 -7.64
N THR A 141 10.03 43.98 -7.41
CA THR A 141 10.80 42.81 -6.94
C THR A 141 10.42 42.38 -5.53
N ASP A 142 10.20 43.32 -4.61
CA ASP A 142 9.78 43.00 -3.24
C ASP A 142 8.37 42.40 -3.23
N ILE A 143 7.48 42.95 -4.06
CA ILE A 143 6.11 42.47 -4.22
C ILE A 143 6.11 41.05 -4.80
N ASP A 144 6.90 40.79 -5.84
CA ASP A 144 7.03 39.47 -6.46
C ASP A 144 7.47 38.40 -5.43
N ASN A 145 8.56 38.65 -4.71
CA ASN A 145 9.09 37.74 -3.68
C ASN A 145 8.05 37.46 -2.58
N LEU A 146 7.39 38.51 -2.05
CA LEU A 146 6.40 38.36 -0.99
C LEU A 146 5.14 37.62 -1.45
N VAL A 147 4.68 37.89 -2.68
CA VAL A 147 3.51 37.18 -3.21
C VAL A 147 3.85 35.70 -3.44
N TRP A 148 5.06 35.38 -3.90
CA TRP A 148 5.50 33.98 -4.02
C TRP A 148 5.60 33.29 -2.66
N GLU A 149 6.23 33.92 -1.66
CA GLU A 149 6.34 33.38 -0.30
C GLU A 149 4.98 33.09 0.35
N LEU A 150 3.97 33.92 0.07
CA LEU A 150 2.61 33.74 0.57
C LEU A 150 1.75 32.79 -0.29
N THR A 151 2.24 32.36 -1.45
CA THR A 151 1.50 31.46 -2.33
C THR A 151 1.52 30.06 -1.74
N ASP A 152 0.32 29.49 -1.53
CA ASP A 152 0.20 28.09 -1.13
C ASP A 152 0.61 27.17 -2.29
N THR A 153 1.84 26.67 -2.19
CA THR A 153 2.49 25.80 -3.18
C THR A 153 1.95 24.37 -3.18
N ASP A 154 0.98 24.02 -2.32
CA ASP A 154 0.24 22.76 -2.39
C ASP A 154 -1.04 22.88 -3.24
N ASN A 155 -1.36 24.07 -3.77
CA ASN A 155 -2.57 24.31 -4.55
C ASN A 155 -2.29 24.91 -5.94
N ALA A 156 -2.52 24.10 -6.98
CA ALA A 156 -2.33 24.48 -8.39
C ALA A 156 -3.06 25.78 -8.78
N THR A 157 -4.19 26.09 -8.16
CA THR A 157 -4.97 27.30 -8.47
C THR A 157 -4.21 28.55 -8.05
N TYR A 158 -3.57 28.52 -6.88
CA TYR A 158 -2.82 29.66 -6.37
C TYR A 158 -1.51 29.86 -7.13
N ILE A 159 -0.82 28.78 -7.52
CA ILE A 159 0.38 28.87 -8.35
C ILE A 159 0.04 29.42 -9.74
N ASN A 160 -1.04 28.94 -10.38
CA ASN A 160 -1.50 29.48 -11.66
C ASN A 160 -1.84 30.97 -11.57
N ARG A 161 -2.48 31.39 -10.47
CA ARG A 161 -2.77 32.81 -10.21
C ARG A 161 -1.48 33.62 -10.09
N TYR A 162 -0.46 33.12 -9.39
CA TYR A 162 0.84 33.78 -9.32
C TYR A 162 1.45 33.97 -10.72
N ILE A 163 1.47 32.93 -11.56
CA ILE A 163 2.00 33.00 -12.93
C ILE A 163 1.24 34.03 -13.80
N GLN A 164 -0.08 34.14 -13.62
CA GLN A 164 -0.90 35.11 -14.34
C GLN A 164 -0.63 36.56 -13.89
N GLU A 165 -0.43 36.79 -12.60
CA GLU A 165 -0.12 38.12 -12.06
C GLU A 165 1.34 38.51 -12.38
N PHE A 166 2.28 37.55 -12.41
CA PHE A 166 3.71 37.78 -12.66
C PHE A 166 4.23 37.02 -13.90
N PRO A 167 3.80 37.38 -15.12
CA PRO A 167 4.18 36.67 -16.35
C PRO A 167 5.67 36.74 -16.68
N ASN A 168 6.40 37.69 -16.10
CA ASN A 168 7.87 37.82 -16.19
C ASN A 168 8.51 37.89 -14.79
N GLY A 169 7.86 37.35 -13.77
CA GLY A 169 8.36 37.37 -12.39
C GLY A 169 9.58 36.49 -12.19
N LEU A 170 10.31 36.75 -11.10
CA LEU A 170 11.52 36.05 -10.70
C LEU A 170 11.25 34.57 -10.38
N HIS A 171 10.12 34.24 -9.75
CA HIS A 171 9.76 32.87 -9.38
C HIS A 171 8.91 32.16 -10.43
N ARG A 172 8.77 32.71 -11.64
CA ARG A 172 7.94 32.09 -12.68
C ARG A 172 8.39 30.67 -13.03
N LEU A 173 9.70 30.43 -13.16
CA LEU A 173 10.23 29.10 -13.47
C LEU A 173 9.97 28.12 -12.33
N GLU A 174 10.24 28.53 -11.10
CA GLU A 174 9.98 27.77 -9.88
C GLU A 174 8.48 27.40 -9.76
N ALA A 175 7.59 28.35 -10.03
CA ALA A 175 6.15 28.14 -10.07
C ALA A 175 5.72 27.14 -11.15
N GLN A 176 6.34 27.16 -12.33
CA GLN A 176 6.06 26.21 -13.40
C GLN A 176 6.55 24.80 -13.06
N GLU A 177 7.74 24.68 -12.48
CA GLU A 177 8.29 23.41 -12.01
C GLU A 177 7.40 22.81 -10.90
N MET A 178 6.96 23.62 -9.94
CA MET A 178 6.04 23.20 -8.87
C MET A 178 4.70 22.71 -9.41
N LEU A 179 4.13 23.38 -10.43
CA LEU A 179 2.90 22.92 -11.08
C LEU A 179 3.08 21.56 -11.77
N GLY A 180 4.20 21.36 -12.48
CA GLY A 180 4.53 20.08 -13.08
C GLY A 180 4.66 18.97 -12.03
N ALA A 181 5.37 19.25 -10.93
CA ALA A 181 5.51 18.32 -9.82
C ALA A 181 4.16 17.95 -9.17
N GLN A 182 3.24 18.92 -9.02
CA GLN A 182 1.90 18.65 -8.52
C GLN A 182 1.07 17.76 -9.44
N GLU A 183 1.14 17.96 -10.75
CA GLU A 183 0.40 17.16 -11.72
C GLU A 183 0.90 15.71 -11.71
N LEU A 184 2.22 15.52 -11.72
CA LEU A 184 2.84 14.20 -11.58
C LEU A 184 2.45 13.53 -10.26
N TRP A 185 2.60 14.25 -9.14
CA TRP A 185 2.24 13.72 -7.82
C TRP A 185 0.76 13.32 -7.73
N LYS A 186 -0.14 14.12 -8.31
CA LYS A 186 -1.57 13.78 -8.35
C LYS A 186 -1.83 12.50 -9.13
N GLY A 187 -1.13 12.29 -10.24
CA GLY A 187 -1.18 11.05 -11.01
C GLY A 187 -0.73 9.84 -10.20
N VAL A 188 0.40 9.96 -9.50
CA VAL A 188 1.00 8.89 -8.67
C VAL A 188 0.17 8.57 -7.42
N SER A 189 -0.33 9.60 -6.73
CA SER A 189 -1.06 9.45 -5.47
C SER A 189 -2.50 8.96 -5.64
N THR A 190 -3.07 9.10 -6.84
CA THR A 190 -4.42 8.57 -7.13
C THR A 190 -4.31 7.06 -7.37
N ASP A 191 -4.87 6.25 -6.47
CA ASP A 191 -4.81 4.78 -6.49
C ASP A 191 -3.38 4.20 -6.37
N ALA A 192 -2.51 4.91 -5.66
CA ALA A 192 -1.12 4.53 -5.45
C ALA A 192 -0.97 3.12 -4.86
N ASP A 193 -0.07 2.33 -5.43
CA ASP A 193 0.41 1.08 -4.85
C ASP A 193 1.88 1.17 -4.43
N LEU A 194 2.38 0.10 -3.81
CA LEU A 194 3.74 0.02 -3.29
C LEU A 194 4.80 0.26 -4.36
N VAL A 195 4.60 -0.30 -5.55
CA VAL A 195 5.57 -0.23 -6.66
C VAL A 195 5.57 1.18 -7.22
N THR A 196 4.39 1.73 -7.53
CA THR A 196 4.22 3.07 -8.10
C THR A 196 4.82 4.16 -7.20
N LEU A 197 4.67 4.05 -5.87
CA LEU A 197 5.30 4.99 -4.93
C LEU A 197 6.81 4.81 -4.82
N SER A 198 7.31 3.57 -4.87
CA SER A 198 8.73 3.28 -4.85
C SER A 198 9.42 3.86 -6.09
N ASP A 199 8.86 3.61 -7.27
CA ASP A 199 9.33 4.13 -8.55
C ASP A 199 9.37 5.65 -8.52
N TYR A 200 8.30 6.31 -8.07
CA TYR A 200 8.28 7.77 -7.93
C TYR A 200 9.37 8.30 -7.01
N ILE A 201 9.62 7.64 -5.86
CA ILE A 201 10.64 8.07 -4.91
C ILE A 201 12.05 7.95 -5.51
N GLN A 202 12.28 6.90 -6.30
CA GLN A 202 13.57 6.64 -6.95
C GLN A 202 13.80 7.56 -8.15
N GLU A 203 12.81 7.69 -9.03
CA GLU A 203 12.92 8.44 -10.30
C GLU A 203 12.79 9.95 -10.09
N GLU A 204 11.90 10.40 -9.21
CA GLU A 204 11.59 11.82 -8.94
C GLU A 204 12.20 12.30 -7.62
N CYS A 205 13.42 11.84 -7.28
CA CYS A 205 14.05 12.04 -5.96
C CYS A 205 14.28 13.50 -5.53
N LEU A 206 14.14 14.47 -6.44
CA LEU A 206 14.21 15.92 -6.15
C LEU A 206 12.83 16.57 -5.99
N SER A 207 11.75 15.79 -6.13
CA SER A 207 10.38 16.29 -6.01
C SER A 207 10.09 16.81 -4.61
N PRO A 208 9.35 17.94 -4.48
CA PRO A 208 8.88 18.43 -3.18
C PRO A 208 7.89 17.46 -2.50
N PHE A 209 7.36 16.47 -3.22
CA PHE A 209 6.40 15.49 -2.70
C PHE A 209 7.06 14.22 -2.14
N ILE A 210 8.39 14.07 -2.20
CA ILE A 210 9.10 12.91 -1.66
C ILE A 210 8.75 12.59 -0.19
N PRO A 211 8.65 13.58 0.74
CA PRO A 211 8.25 13.28 2.11
C PRO A 211 6.84 12.67 2.20
N LYS A 212 5.88 13.23 1.45
CA LYS A 212 4.48 12.73 1.39
C LYS A 212 4.42 11.33 0.76
N ALA A 213 5.15 11.10 -0.33
CA ALA A 213 5.26 9.79 -0.98
C ALA A 213 5.86 8.74 -0.05
N THR A 214 6.91 9.10 0.69
CA THR A 214 7.58 8.21 1.64
C THR A 214 6.65 7.83 2.80
N GLU A 215 5.91 8.80 3.35
CA GLU A 215 4.91 8.53 4.39
C GLU A 215 3.82 7.58 3.91
N MET A 216 3.24 7.84 2.73
CA MET A 216 2.24 6.95 2.10
C MET A 216 2.80 5.55 1.84
N LEU A 217 4.04 5.44 1.34
CA LEU A 217 4.69 4.16 1.11
C LEU A 217 4.83 3.37 2.42
N GLN A 218 5.22 4.02 3.52
CA GLN A 218 5.33 3.37 4.83
C GLN A 218 3.98 2.88 5.35
N GLU A 219 2.89 3.61 5.13
CA GLU A 219 1.55 3.17 5.48
C GLU A 219 1.11 1.95 4.67
N LEU A 220 1.32 1.96 3.36
CA LEU A 220 1.04 0.81 2.49
C LEU A 220 1.89 -0.40 2.87
N LYS A 221 3.17 -0.20 3.21
CA LYS A 221 4.05 -1.29 3.64
C LYS A 221 3.54 -1.96 4.92
N ARG A 222 3.10 -1.18 5.91
CA ARG A 222 2.47 -1.73 7.13
C ARG A 222 1.21 -2.52 6.82
N ALA A 223 0.35 -1.98 5.96
CA ALA A 223 -0.88 -2.66 5.54
C ALA A 223 -0.57 -3.98 4.80
N GLU A 224 0.49 -4.00 3.99
CA GLU A 224 0.89 -5.19 3.25
C GLU A 224 1.48 -6.27 4.17
N ILE A 225 2.32 -5.89 5.15
CA ILE A 225 2.81 -6.82 6.19
C ILE A 225 1.63 -7.48 6.92
N ILE A 226 0.60 -6.72 7.28
CA ILE A 226 -0.59 -7.28 7.93
C ILE A 226 -1.23 -8.36 7.05
N LYS A 227 -1.38 -8.11 5.74
CA LYS A 227 -1.92 -9.13 4.81
C LYS A 227 -1.06 -10.39 4.75
N MET A 228 0.27 -10.24 4.77
CA MET A 228 1.21 -11.37 4.79
C MET A 228 1.05 -12.20 6.06
N LEU A 229 0.89 -11.56 7.23
CA LEU A 229 0.76 -12.22 8.53
C LEU A 229 -0.62 -12.84 8.77
N GLU A 230 -1.69 -12.20 8.31
CA GLU A 230 -3.05 -12.75 8.45
C GLU A 230 -3.27 -13.97 7.57
N ASN A 231 -2.59 -14.06 6.42
CA ASN A 231 -2.85 -15.07 5.40
C ASN A 231 -1.56 -15.64 4.75
N PRO A 232 -0.57 -16.13 5.53
CA PRO A 232 0.74 -16.51 4.99
C PRO A 232 0.65 -17.62 3.94
N GLY A 233 -0.21 -18.62 4.12
CA GLY A 233 -0.38 -19.73 3.19
C GLY A 233 -1.11 -19.39 1.88
N THR A 234 -1.78 -18.23 1.78
CA THR A 234 -2.48 -17.81 0.56
C THR A 234 -1.91 -16.54 -0.07
N TYR A 235 -0.98 -15.88 0.63
CA TYR A 235 -0.25 -14.74 0.10
C TYR A 235 0.57 -15.15 -1.13
N LYS A 236 0.56 -14.31 -2.17
CA LYS A 236 1.21 -14.62 -3.44
C LYS A 236 2.73 -14.46 -3.31
N VAL A 237 3.45 -15.58 -3.36
CA VAL A 237 4.92 -15.62 -3.31
C VAL A 237 5.56 -14.74 -4.39
N ASP A 238 5.05 -14.79 -5.62
CA ASP A 238 5.62 -14.01 -6.73
C ASP A 238 5.48 -12.51 -6.50
N PHE A 239 4.42 -12.08 -5.83
CA PHE A 239 4.24 -10.67 -5.46
C PHE A 239 5.19 -10.27 -4.33
N LEU A 240 5.37 -11.11 -3.30
CA LEU A 240 6.39 -10.86 -2.27
C LEU A 240 7.79 -10.74 -2.88
N LYS A 241 8.14 -11.62 -3.84
CA LYS A 241 9.41 -11.57 -4.55
C LYS A 241 9.58 -10.26 -5.31
N LEU A 242 8.56 -9.84 -6.08
CA LEU A 242 8.56 -8.54 -6.74
C LEU A 242 8.86 -7.41 -5.74
N LEU A 243 8.17 -7.37 -4.60
CA LEU A 243 8.37 -6.29 -3.62
C LEU A 243 9.78 -6.30 -2.99
N ILE A 244 10.44 -7.46 -2.93
CA ILE A 244 11.82 -7.54 -2.45
C ILE A 244 12.80 -7.17 -3.56
N ASP A 245 12.58 -7.65 -4.78
CA ASP A 245 13.41 -7.41 -5.96
C ASP A 245 13.40 -5.92 -6.36
N GLU A 246 12.29 -5.20 -6.13
CA GLU A 246 12.15 -3.75 -6.32
C GLU A 246 12.64 -2.92 -5.10
N ASP A 247 13.38 -3.55 -4.16
CA ASP A 247 13.90 -2.94 -2.93
C ASP A 247 12.84 -2.27 -2.02
N ILE A 248 11.55 -2.58 -2.22
CA ILE A 248 10.45 -2.05 -1.40
C ILE A 248 10.51 -2.63 0.00
N PHE A 249 10.76 -3.93 0.13
CA PHE A 249 10.98 -4.60 1.41
C PHE A 249 12.39 -5.18 1.50
N SER A 250 13.11 -4.80 2.56
CA SER A 250 14.38 -5.46 2.89
C SER A 250 14.15 -6.79 3.62
N LYS A 251 15.11 -7.74 3.48
CA LYS A 251 15.13 -8.98 4.27
C LYS A 251 15.00 -8.72 5.78
N SER A 252 15.74 -7.73 6.29
CA SER A 252 15.71 -7.35 7.70
C SER A 252 14.35 -6.85 8.16
N GLU A 253 13.63 -6.13 7.31
CA GLU A 253 12.30 -5.61 7.64
C GLU A 253 11.26 -6.74 7.71
N LEU A 254 11.30 -7.66 6.75
CA LEU A 254 10.39 -8.82 6.75
C LEU A 254 10.61 -9.70 7.98
N ILE A 255 11.87 -9.94 8.35
CA ILE A 255 12.23 -10.70 9.56
C ILE A 255 11.79 -9.96 10.83
N ALA A 256 12.06 -8.66 10.93
CA ALA A 256 11.69 -7.85 12.09
C ALA A 256 10.18 -7.81 12.34
N ASN A 257 9.37 -7.96 11.29
CA ASN A 257 7.91 -8.01 11.37
C ASN A 257 7.36 -9.45 11.44
N GLY A 258 8.20 -10.48 11.47
CA GLY A 258 7.77 -11.88 11.59
C GLY A 258 7.17 -12.49 10.33
N VAL A 259 7.28 -11.82 9.17
CA VAL A 259 6.77 -12.36 7.88
C VAL A 259 7.51 -13.65 7.51
N CYS A 260 8.81 -13.69 7.81
CA CYS A 260 9.69 -14.83 7.61
C CYS A 260 10.78 -14.85 8.68
N THR A 261 11.54 -15.94 8.71
CA THR A 261 12.81 -16.06 9.44
C THR A 261 13.96 -16.12 8.45
N GLU A 262 15.21 -16.10 8.94
CA GLU A 262 16.39 -16.29 8.08
C GLU A 262 16.26 -17.54 7.21
N GLY A 263 15.87 -18.67 7.81
CA GLY A 263 15.75 -19.94 7.11
C GLY A 263 14.60 -19.97 6.09
N THR A 264 13.45 -19.39 6.41
CA THR A 264 12.31 -19.38 5.47
C THR A 264 12.51 -18.34 4.36
N PHE A 265 13.18 -17.22 4.62
CA PHE A 265 13.57 -16.27 3.58
C PHE A 265 14.52 -16.91 2.57
N ASP A 266 15.54 -17.63 3.03
CA ASP A 266 16.49 -18.30 2.13
C ASP A 266 15.79 -19.38 1.29
N MET A 267 14.83 -20.11 1.87
CA MET A 267 14.00 -21.10 1.15
C MET A 267 13.02 -20.48 0.14
N LEU A 268 12.61 -19.22 0.33
CA LEU A 268 11.75 -18.50 -0.61
C LEU A 268 12.45 -18.31 -1.97
N TYR A 269 13.73 -17.97 -1.94
CA TYR A 269 14.55 -17.71 -3.14
C TYR A 269 15.28 -18.94 -3.65
N ASN A 270 15.86 -19.73 -2.74
CA ASN A 270 16.74 -20.85 -3.06
C ASN A 270 16.05 -22.19 -2.82
N SER A 271 14.73 -22.24 -2.98
CA SER A 271 13.96 -23.48 -2.84
C SER A 271 14.51 -24.53 -3.80
N PRO A 272 15.01 -25.68 -3.31
CA PRO A 272 15.38 -26.76 -4.20
C PRO A 272 14.14 -27.29 -4.91
N GLU A 273 14.34 -27.87 -6.09
CA GLU A 273 13.28 -28.62 -6.75
C GLU A 273 12.91 -29.83 -5.88
N LEU A 274 11.72 -29.82 -5.32
CA LEU A 274 11.22 -30.90 -4.46
C LEU A 274 10.55 -31.98 -5.32
N PRO A 275 10.63 -33.25 -4.91
CA PRO A 275 10.03 -34.35 -5.67
C PRO A 275 8.52 -34.17 -5.78
N SER A 276 7.94 -34.53 -6.92
CA SER A 276 6.49 -34.63 -7.04
C SER A 276 5.95 -35.70 -6.09
N ILE A 277 4.92 -35.36 -5.33
CA ILE A 277 4.24 -36.32 -4.46
C ILE A 277 3.32 -37.18 -5.32
N GLU A 278 3.79 -38.38 -5.68
CA GLU A 278 3.00 -39.37 -6.41
C GLU A 278 1.81 -39.86 -5.56
N GLN A 279 0.62 -39.84 -6.16
CA GLN A 279 -0.64 -40.19 -5.51
C GLN A 279 -1.27 -41.39 -6.24
N THR A 280 -0.52 -42.49 -6.26
CA THR A 280 -0.87 -43.69 -7.01
C THR A 280 -1.95 -44.49 -6.27
N GLU A 281 -3.06 -44.76 -6.96
CA GLU A 281 -4.16 -45.56 -6.43
C GLU A 281 -3.78 -47.04 -6.34
N ASN A 282 -4.14 -47.70 -5.23
CA ASN A 282 -3.95 -49.13 -5.04
C ASN A 282 -5.27 -49.81 -4.72
N SER A 283 -5.85 -50.52 -5.70
CA SER A 283 -7.14 -51.22 -5.52
C SER A 283 -7.04 -52.46 -4.64
N ASN A 284 -5.82 -52.97 -4.39
CA ASN A 284 -5.59 -54.18 -3.63
C ASN A 284 -4.48 -54.00 -2.58
N PRO A 285 -4.67 -53.12 -1.59
CA PRO A 285 -3.66 -52.86 -0.56
C PRO A 285 -3.34 -54.10 0.26
N GLU A 286 -2.08 -54.25 0.65
CA GLU A 286 -1.63 -55.31 1.56
C GLU A 286 -2.00 -54.97 3.01
N ILE A 287 -2.63 -55.90 3.71
CA ILE A 287 -3.06 -55.70 5.10
C ILE A 287 -2.06 -56.38 6.04
N ALA A 288 -1.18 -55.59 6.66
CA ALA A 288 -0.29 -56.08 7.70
C ALA A 288 -1.08 -56.50 8.94
N LYS A 289 -0.94 -57.76 9.37
CA LYS A 289 -1.68 -58.29 10.51
C LYS A 289 -1.06 -57.92 11.84
N GLY A 290 -1.90 -57.64 12.83
CA GLY A 290 -1.46 -57.46 14.22
C GLY A 290 -0.86 -56.08 14.53
N ALA A 291 -1.03 -55.13 13.61
CA ALA A 291 -0.78 -53.71 13.84
C ALA A 291 -2.08 -52.98 14.26
N THR A 292 -1.92 -51.76 14.76
CA THR A 292 -3.04 -50.83 14.95
C THR A 292 -3.11 -49.88 13.77
N ASP A 293 -4.23 -49.86 13.07
CA ASP A 293 -4.50 -48.98 11.93
C ASP A 293 -4.94 -47.60 12.45
N VAL A 294 -4.19 -46.55 12.11
CA VAL A 294 -4.44 -45.16 12.51
C VAL A 294 -4.91 -44.38 11.29
N PHE A 295 -6.20 -44.12 11.22
CA PHE A 295 -6.82 -43.44 10.09
C PHE A 295 -6.88 -41.94 10.31
N LEU A 296 -6.47 -41.18 9.29
CA LEU A 296 -6.69 -39.74 9.16
C LEU A 296 -7.80 -39.51 8.14
N PHE A 297 -9.01 -39.25 8.64
CA PHE A 297 -10.13 -38.76 7.85
C PHE A 297 -10.19 -37.24 7.90
N GLY A 298 -10.84 -36.62 6.93
CA GLY A 298 -11.03 -35.19 6.94
C GLY A 298 -11.30 -34.66 5.54
N ILE A 299 -11.64 -33.40 5.49
CA ILE A 299 -11.98 -32.72 4.24
C ILE A 299 -10.71 -32.38 3.43
N PRO A 300 -10.86 -31.87 2.19
CA PRO A 300 -9.76 -31.28 1.44
C PRO A 300 -9.13 -30.12 2.18
N SER A 301 -7.80 -30.02 2.09
CA SER A 301 -7.03 -28.93 2.71
C SER A 301 -7.14 -28.82 4.24
N SER A 302 -7.73 -29.80 4.96
CA SER A 302 -7.74 -29.79 6.43
C SER A 302 -6.41 -30.16 7.08
N GLY A 303 -5.33 -30.32 6.33
CA GLY A 303 -4.01 -30.63 6.87
C GLY A 303 -3.80 -32.10 7.24
N LYS A 304 -4.57 -33.05 6.71
CA LYS A 304 -4.34 -34.50 6.88
C LYS A 304 -2.90 -34.89 6.54
N THR A 305 -2.45 -34.47 5.37
CA THR A 305 -1.08 -34.72 4.89
C THR A 305 -0.04 -34.07 5.81
N CYS A 306 -0.33 -32.88 6.35
CA CYS A 306 0.53 -32.22 7.34
C CYS A 306 0.61 -33.00 8.67
N VAL A 307 -0.52 -33.52 9.16
CA VAL A 307 -0.56 -34.41 10.34
C VAL A 307 0.27 -35.66 10.09
N LEU A 308 0.08 -36.31 8.95
CA LEU A 308 0.85 -37.49 8.56
C LEU A 308 2.35 -37.18 8.48
N MET A 309 2.72 -36.11 7.78
CA MET A 309 4.11 -35.66 7.64
C MET A 309 4.78 -35.38 9.00
N GLY A 310 4.03 -34.79 9.95
CA GLY A 310 4.52 -34.59 11.30
C GLY A 310 4.66 -35.89 12.08
N LEU A 311 3.68 -36.81 12.00
CA LEU A 311 3.77 -38.14 12.64
C LEU A 311 4.96 -38.95 12.12
N LEU A 312 5.27 -38.87 10.82
CA LEU A 312 6.47 -39.43 10.20
C LEU A 312 7.77 -38.79 10.72
N GLY A 313 7.69 -37.62 11.34
CA GLY A 313 8.80 -36.91 11.98
C GLY A 313 8.87 -37.07 13.48
N SER A 314 7.91 -37.78 14.09
CA SER A 314 7.96 -38.02 15.53
C SER A 314 9.19 -38.82 15.90
N ARG A 315 9.85 -38.43 16.99
CA ARG A 315 11.13 -39.01 17.47
C ARG A 315 11.05 -40.51 17.73
N ASN A 316 9.86 -40.99 18.06
CA ASN A 316 9.62 -42.35 18.52
C ASN A 316 9.09 -43.28 17.42
N PHE A 317 8.84 -42.77 16.21
CA PHE A 317 8.25 -43.54 15.12
C PHE A 317 9.26 -43.80 14.00
N VAL A 318 9.33 -45.07 13.57
CA VAL A 318 10.13 -45.49 12.42
C VAL A 318 9.21 -46.22 11.45
N TYR A 319 9.07 -45.69 10.23
CA TYR A 319 8.33 -46.37 9.17
C TYR A 319 9.23 -47.35 8.41
N ASP A 320 8.62 -48.44 7.94
CA ASP A 320 9.25 -49.44 7.09
C ASP A 320 8.90 -49.15 5.64
N ASN A 321 9.85 -48.54 4.92
CA ASN A 321 9.65 -48.15 3.51
C ASN A 321 9.33 -49.37 2.64
N ALA A 322 10.07 -50.47 2.79
CA ALA A 322 9.92 -51.66 1.97
C ALA A 322 8.56 -52.34 2.21
N ALA A 323 8.13 -52.44 3.48
CA ALA A 323 6.82 -53.00 3.82
C ALA A 323 5.65 -52.09 3.40
N SER A 324 5.88 -50.80 3.24
CA SER A 324 4.84 -49.83 2.87
C SER A 324 4.54 -49.76 1.37
N GLY A 325 5.37 -50.37 0.52
CA GLY A 325 5.20 -50.33 -0.94
C GLY A 325 5.08 -48.89 -1.46
N LEU A 326 4.01 -48.58 -2.20
CA LEU A 326 3.73 -47.22 -2.68
C LEU A 326 3.62 -46.18 -1.56
N GLY A 327 3.17 -46.58 -0.36
CA GLY A 327 3.13 -45.70 0.81
C GLY A 327 4.53 -45.32 1.31
N GLY A 328 5.55 -46.15 1.07
CA GLY A 328 6.94 -45.86 1.42
C GLY A 328 7.49 -44.67 0.63
N THR A 329 7.33 -44.68 -0.70
CA THR A 329 7.70 -43.54 -1.57
C THR A 329 6.99 -42.26 -1.16
N TYR A 330 5.70 -42.35 -0.84
CA TYR A 330 4.93 -41.22 -0.33
C TYR A 330 5.51 -40.68 0.99
N ALA A 331 5.85 -41.56 1.94
CA ALA A 331 6.48 -41.18 3.21
C ALA A 331 7.87 -40.54 3.04
N ASP A 332 8.67 -41.03 2.11
CA ASP A 332 9.99 -40.46 1.77
C ASP A 332 9.84 -39.04 1.23
N ASN A 333 8.93 -38.84 0.28
CA ASN A 333 8.64 -37.53 -0.29
C ASN A 333 8.18 -36.55 0.79
N LEU A 334 7.20 -36.93 1.63
CA LEU A 334 6.77 -36.08 2.75
C LEU A 334 7.92 -35.78 3.72
N SER A 335 8.82 -36.73 3.96
CA SER A 335 10.01 -36.52 4.79
C SER A 335 10.97 -35.51 4.16
N ILE A 336 11.12 -35.48 2.83
CA ILE A 336 11.91 -34.49 2.11
C ILE A 336 11.28 -33.10 2.28
N TYR A 337 9.97 -32.95 2.02
CA TYR A 337 9.25 -31.68 2.22
C TYR A 337 9.41 -31.13 3.65
N ARG A 338 9.26 -32.00 4.66
CA ARG A 338 9.47 -31.62 6.07
C ARG A 338 10.88 -31.11 6.35
N ARG A 339 11.92 -31.79 5.86
CA ARG A 339 13.32 -31.38 6.05
C ARG A 339 13.64 -30.05 5.35
N HIS A 340 12.88 -29.72 4.32
CA HIS A 340 12.95 -28.45 3.61
C HIS A 340 11.93 -27.43 4.11
N ASN A 341 11.30 -27.64 5.28
CA ASN A 341 10.44 -26.64 5.92
C ASN A 341 9.32 -26.14 4.99
N LYS A 342 8.78 -27.02 4.14
CA LYS A 342 7.77 -26.67 3.14
C LYS A 342 6.61 -27.65 3.21
N ALA A 343 5.39 -27.14 3.25
CA ALA A 343 4.22 -27.99 3.26
C ALA A 343 4.02 -28.62 1.87
N PRO A 344 3.54 -29.87 1.81
CA PRO A 344 3.22 -30.52 0.56
C PRO A 344 2.01 -29.85 -0.10
N GLY A 345 1.94 -29.93 -1.43
CA GLY A 345 0.78 -29.48 -2.19
C GLY A 345 -0.49 -30.29 -1.89
N ARG A 346 -1.61 -29.89 -2.50
CA ARG A 346 -2.90 -30.56 -2.33
C ARG A 346 -2.83 -32.01 -2.86
N THR A 347 -3.60 -32.86 -2.20
CA THR A 347 -3.70 -34.27 -2.52
C THR A 347 -5.05 -34.57 -3.17
N TYR A 348 -5.02 -35.00 -4.43
CA TYR A 348 -6.13 -35.17 -5.36
C TYR A 348 -6.55 -36.63 -5.59
N GLY A 349 -7.78 -36.82 -6.06
CA GLY A 349 -8.28 -38.10 -6.54
C GLY A 349 -8.60 -39.11 -5.44
N ASN A 350 -8.62 -40.40 -5.78
CA ASN A 350 -9.06 -41.48 -4.89
C ASN A 350 -7.89 -42.21 -4.19
N PHE A 351 -6.70 -41.62 -4.11
CA PHE A 351 -5.57 -42.34 -3.49
C PHE A 351 -5.77 -42.53 -1.97
N VAL A 352 -5.21 -43.61 -1.44
CA VAL A 352 -5.13 -43.91 -0.01
C VAL A 352 -3.68 -44.25 0.30
N ALA A 353 -3.04 -43.52 1.20
CA ALA A 353 -1.68 -43.83 1.63
C ALA A 353 -1.72 -44.74 2.86
N GLN A 354 -0.94 -45.81 2.85
CA GLN A 354 -0.77 -46.72 3.97
C GLN A 354 0.73 -46.86 4.26
N ILE A 355 1.16 -46.42 5.45
CA ILE A 355 2.55 -46.43 5.87
C ILE A 355 2.69 -47.30 7.11
N GLN A 356 3.41 -48.41 6.97
CA GLN A 356 3.67 -49.35 8.05
C GLN A 356 4.86 -48.87 8.89
N GLY A 357 4.80 -49.06 10.20
CA GLY A 357 5.93 -48.71 11.06
C GLY A 357 5.80 -49.22 12.49
N MET A 358 6.75 -48.81 13.31
CA MET A 358 6.87 -49.17 14.72
C MET A 358 7.06 -47.90 15.54
N VAL A 359 6.32 -47.80 16.66
CA VAL A 359 6.62 -46.83 17.71
C VAL A 359 7.43 -47.49 18.82
N TYR A 360 8.49 -46.82 19.24
CA TYR A 360 9.37 -47.20 20.33
C TYR A 360 9.15 -46.29 21.53
N LYS A 361 9.05 -46.85 22.74
CA LYS A 361 9.03 -46.07 23.97
C LYS A 361 10.41 -46.13 24.62
N ASP A 362 10.88 -44.98 25.08
CA ASP A 362 12.11 -44.89 25.86
C ASP A 362 12.06 -45.87 27.03
N ASN A 363 13.16 -46.63 27.19
CA ASN A 363 13.32 -47.60 28.27
C ASN A 363 12.22 -48.68 28.32
N SER A 364 11.61 -49.02 27.19
CA SER A 364 10.60 -50.09 27.10
C SER A 364 10.99 -51.17 26.09
N GLU A 365 10.84 -52.43 26.48
CA GLU A 365 10.90 -53.57 25.53
C GLU A 365 9.60 -53.73 24.73
N THR A 366 8.61 -52.85 24.94
CA THR A 366 7.34 -52.89 24.21
C THR A 366 7.43 -52.02 22.98
N VAL A 367 7.19 -52.64 21.82
CA VAL A 367 7.04 -51.95 20.53
C VAL A 367 5.59 -51.96 20.10
N TYR A 368 5.19 -50.94 19.37
CA TYR A 368 3.81 -50.74 18.93
C TYR A 368 3.78 -50.71 17.40
N PRO A 369 3.42 -51.83 16.74
CA PRO A 369 3.22 -51.84 15.29
C PRO A 369 2.00 -51.00 14.94
N ILE A 370 2.20 -50.00 14.08
CA ILE A 370 1.13 -49.11 13.63
C ILE A 370 1.17 -48.96 12.12
N ASN A 371 -0.01 -48.79 11.53
CA ASN A 371 -0.16 -48.38 10.13
C ASN A 371 -0.77 -46.97 10.13
N LEU A 372 -0.02 -45.98 9.67
CA LEU A 372 -0.57 -44.64 9.44
C LEU A 372 -1.27 -44.63 8.08
N ILE A 373 -2.55 -44.26 8.08
CA ILE A 373 -3.40 -44.32 6.89
C ILE A 373 -4.02 -42.95 6.64
N GLU A 374 -3.71 -42.35 5.49
CA GLU A 374 -4.37 -41.14 5.01
C GLU A 374 -5.45 -41.50 3.99
N MET A 375 -6.68 -41.10 4.28
CA MET A 375 -7.83 -41.31 3.41
C MET A 375 -8.04 -40.11 2.48
N SER A 376 -8.51 -40.35 1.25
CA SER A 376 -8.91 -39.27 0.35
C SER A 376 -10.11 -38.50 0.92
N GLY A 377 -10.02 -37.18 0.88
CA GLY A 377 -11.11 -36.29 1.30
C GLY A 377 -11.78 -35.54 0.14
N GLU A 378 -11.11 -35.40 -1.01
CA GLU A 378 -11.53 -34.55 -2.13
C GLU A 378 -12.70 -35.12 -2.90
N GLU A 379 -12.59 -36.37 -3.33
CA GLU A 379 -13.66 -37.07 -4.02
C GLU A 379 -14.87 -37.31 -3.12
N PHE A 380 -14.63 -37.67 -1.85
CA PHE A 380 -15.69 -37.84 -0.87
C PHE A 380 -16.51 -36.55 -0.66
N ALA A 381 -15.82 -35.42 -0.43
CA ALA A 381 -16.47 -34.13 -0.24
C ALA A 381 -17.22 -33.67 -1.51
N MET A 382 -16.62 -33.86 -2.69
CA MET A 382 -17.25 -33.52 -3.97
C MET A 382 -18.51 -34.35 -4.23
N LYS A 383 -18.51 -35.65 -3.93
CA LYS A 383 -19.70 -36.49 -4.08
C LYS A 383 -20.86 -36.03 -3.21
N ILE A 384 -20.59 -35.64 -1.97
CA ILE A 384 -21.60 -35.03 -1.09
C ILE A 384 -22.12 -33.73 -1.71
N ALA A 385 -21.22 -32.86 -2.20
CA ALA A 385 -21.58 -31.58 -2.79
C ALA A 385 -22.44 -31.70 -4.07
N LEU A 386 -22.27 -32.79 -4.83
CA LEU A 386 -22.93 -33.00 -6.12
C LEU A 386 -24.17 -33.90 -6.05
N ASN A 387 -24.35 -34.66 -4.96
CA ASN A 387 -25.46 -35.60 -4.82
C ASN A 387 -26.58 -35.02 -3.92
N PRO A 388 -27.78 -34.73 -4.46
CA PRO A 388 -28.90 -34.23 -3.65
C PRO A 388 -29.35 -35.21 -2.55
N GLU A 389 -29.19 -36.52 -2.76
CA GLU A 389 -29.50 -37.54 -1.74
C GLU A 389 -28.37 -37.68 -0.70
N ASN A 390 -27.18 -37.12 -0.98
CA ASN A 390 -26.00 -37.17 -0.12
C ASN A 390 -25.68 -38.60 0.36
N LEU A 391 -25.84 -39.59 -0.52
CA LEU A 391 -25.49 -41.00 -0.27
C LEU A 391 -24.00 -41.21 -0.59
N VAL A 392 -23.27 -41.73 0.39
CA VAL A 392 -21.84 -42.05 0.32
C VAL A 392 -21.53 -43.32 1.12
N ASP A 393 -20.52 -44.06 0.69
CA ASP A 393 -19.99 -45.27 1.33
C ASP A 393 -18.44 -45.28 1.34
N PHE A 394 -17.81 -46.33 1.88
CA PHE A 394 -16.35 -46.43 1.98
C PHE A 394 -15.62 -46.42 0.63
N GLU A 395 -16.25 -46.89 -0.45
CA GLU A 395 -15.66 -46.83 -1.79
C GLU A 395 -15.47 -45.38 -2.26
N ASP A 396 -16.22 -44.44 -1.68
CA ASP A 396 -16.09 -43.01 -1.96
C ASP A 396 -14.93 -42.36 -1.20
N MET A 397 -14.28 -43.08 -0.27
CA MET A 397 -13.13 -42.62 0.52
C MET A 397 -11.78 -42.96 -0.12
N GLY A 398 -11.80 -43.53 -1.32
CA GLY A 398 -10.62 -43.83 -2.10
C GLY A 398 -10.49 -45.30 -2.49
N THR A 399 -9.67 -45.54 -3.50
CA THR A 399 -9.37 -46.85 -4.06
C THR A 399 -8.65 -47.70 -3.01
N GLY A 400 -9.24 -48.86 -2.67
CA GLY A 400 -8.73 -49.78 -1.63
C GLY A 400 -9.24 -49.49 -0.20
N ALA A 401 -9.92 -48.36 0.03
CA ALA A 401 -10.43 -47.93 1.34
C ALA A 401 -11.25 -49.00 2.07
N THR A 402 -12.23 -49.59 1.39
CA THR A 402 -13.12 -50.63 1.95
C THR A 402 -12.33 -51.82 2.50
N LYS A 403 -11.27 -52.25 1.79
CA LYS A 403 -10.46 -53.40 2.18
C LYS A 403 -9.64 -53.10 3.44
N ILE A 404 -9.04 -51.91 3.53
CA ILE A 404 -8.26 -51.48 4.70
C ILE A 404 -9.19 -51.26 5.90
N LEU A 405 -10.30 -50.55 5.70
CA LEU A 405 -11.24 -50.22 6.77
C LEU A 405 -11.96 -51.45 7.34
N THR A 406 -12.20 -52.49 6.55
CA THR A 406 -12.88 -53.70 7.02
C THR A 406 -11.91 -54.80 7.52
N SER A 407 -10.62 -54.47 7.66
CA SER A 407 -9.60 -55.35 8.24
C SER A 407 -9.94 -55.78 9.68
N ASP A 408 -9.29 -56.85 10.15
CA ASP A 408 -9.41 -57.30 11.54
C ASP A 408 -8.42 -56.61 12.50
N ASN A 409 -7.61 -55.67 12.01
CA ASN A 409 -6.72 -54.88 12.86
C ASN A 409 -7.52 -53.95 13.77
N ARG A 410 -6.93 -53.63 14.93
CA ARG A 410 -7.45 -52.57 15.81
C ARG A 410 -7.35 -51.22 15.12
N LYS A 411 -8.30 -50.33 15.38
CA LYS A 411 -8.39 -49.04 14.69
C LYS A 411 -8.40 -47.87 15.65
N ILE A 412 -7.69 -46.82 15.28
CA ILE A 412 -7.79 -45.48 15.85
C ILE A 412 -8.19 -44.57 14.70
N ILE A 413 -9.26 -43.80 14.87
CA ILE A 413 -9.79 -42.93 13.82
C ILE A 413 -9.65 -41.49 14.30
N PHE A 414 -8.95 -40.67 13.53
CA PHE A 414 -8.94 -39.23 13.70
C PHE A 414 -9.73 -38.56 12.59
N ILE A 415 -10.62 -37.66 12.95
CA ILE A 415 -11.29 -36.75 12.04
C ILE A 415 -10.56 -35.41 12.12
N VAL A 416 -9.87 -35.05 11.04
CA VAL A 416 -9.02 -33.86 10.91
C VAL A 416 -9.85 -32.69 10.40
N ILE A 417 -9.90 -31.64 11.21
CA ILE A 417 -10.73 -30.45 11.07
C ILE A 417 -9.83 -29.22 10.86
N ASP A 418 -10.22 -28.39 9.91
CA ASP A 418 -9.59 -27.09 9.64
C ASP A 418 -10.33 -25.97 10.40
N PRO A 419 -9.69 -25.26 11.35
CA PRO A 419 -10.35 -24.20 12.11
C PRO A 419 -10.45 -22.87 11.35
N THR A 420 -9.72 -22.69 10.24
CA THR A 420 -9.63 -21.39 9.55
C THR A 420 -10.76 -21.17 8.55
N ALA A 421 -11.56 -22.20 8.27
CA ALA A 421 -12.80 -22.04 7.54
C ALA A 421 -13.85 -21.45 8.50
N ASP A 422 -14.65 -20.48 8.06
CA ASP A 422 -15.87 -20.04 8.75
C ASP A 422 -16.98 -21.12 8.72
N GLY A 423 -16.58 -22.39 8.82
CA GLY A 423 -17.39 -23.56 8.53
C GLY A 423 -17.58 -23.83 7.04
N LEU A 424 -17.16 -22.95 6.13
CA LEU A 424 -17.36 -23.11 4.67
C LEU A 424 -16.11 -23.58 3.94
N ILE A 425 -16.28 -24.54 3.03
CA ILE A 425 -15.19 -25.10 2.21
C ILE A 425 -15.50 -24.85 0.75
N LYS A 426 -14.51 -24.32 0.02
CA LYS A 426 -14.54 -24.24 -1.43
C LYS A 426 -13.92 -25.50 -2.03
N LEU A 427 -14.77 -26.34 -2.59
CA LEU A 427 -14.37 -27.54 -3.32
C LEU A 427 -14.26 -27.22 -4.80
N SER A 428 -13.18 -27.64 -5.44
CA SER A 428 -12.96 -27.48 -6.87
C SER A 428 -12.59 -28.82 -7.47
N SER A 429 -13.19 -29.15 -8.61
CA SER A 429 -12.91 -30.36 -9.36
C SER A 429 -13.12 -30.10 -10.85
N THR A 430 -12.88 -31.10 -11.68
CA THR A 430 -13.07 -31.04 -13.13
C THR A 430 -14.12 -32.07 -13.53
N LEU A 431 -15.14 -31.64 -14.27
CA LEU A 431 -16.15 -32.53 -14.82
C LEU A 431 -15.56 -33.42 -15.92
N LYS A 432 -16.29 -34.46 -16.31
CA LYS A 432 -15.85 -35.42 -17.35
C LYS A 432 -15.57 -34.76 -18.71
N ASP A 433 -16.16 -33.60 -18.98
CA ASP A 433 -15.95 -32.81 -20.19
C ASP A 433 -14.77 -31.82 -20.09
N GLY A 434 -14.03 -31.85 -18.97
CA GLY A 434 -12.89 -30.96 -18.72
C GLY A 434 -13.26 -29.60 -18.12
N SER A 435 -14.55 -29.30 -17.94
CA SER A 435 -14.97 -28.01 -17.36
C SER A 435 -14.72 -27.97 -15.84
N PRO A 436 -14.20 -26.85 -15.30
CA PRO A 436 -14.03 -26.70 -13.86
C PRO A 436 -15.37 -26.51 -13.17
N ILE A 437 -15.56 -27.19 -12.05
CA ILE A 437 -16.71 -27.02 -11.16
C ILE A 437 -16.24 -26.57 -9.78
N THR A 438 -16.92 -25.57 -9.23
CA THR A 438 -16.70 -25.10 -7.86
C THR A 438 -17.99 -25.21 -7.06
N ARG A 439 -17.90 -25.74 -5.84
CA ARG A 439 -18.99 -25.80 -4.87
C ARG A 439 -18.53 -25.25 -3.53
N ILE A 440 -19.44 -24.58 -2.83
CA ILE A 440 -19.25 -24.15 -1.44
C ILE A 440 -20.15 -25.03 -0.58
N VAL A 441 -19.58 -25.69 0.42
CA VAL A 441 -20.27 -26.61 1.31
C VAL A 441 -19.85 -26.37 2.76
N GLU A 442 -20.79 -26.50 3.69
CA GLU A 442 -20.49 -26.48 5.12
C GLU A 442 -19.69 -27.73 5.54
N GLN A 443 -18.59 -27.53 6.26
CA GLN A 443 -17.71 -28.57 6.77
C GLN A 443 -18.46 -29.54 7.69
N ASP A 444 -19.43 -29.07 8.47
CA ASP A 444 -20.23 -29.92 9.37
C ASP A 444 -21.07 -30.95 8.59
N ILE A 445 -21.56 -30.60 7.39
CA ILE A 445 -22.30 -31.54 6.55
C ILE A 445 -21.39 -32.70 6.17
N ILE A 446 -20.17 -32.42 5.73
CA ILE A 446 -19.22 -33.45 5.31
C ILE A 446 -18.81 -34.32 6.50
N ILE A 447 -18.46 -33.73 7.64
CA ILE A 447 -18.08 -34.46 8.86
C ILE A 447 -19.25 -35.32 9.35
N THR A 448 -20.48 -34.79 9.37
CA THR A 448 -21.69 -35.54 9.74
C THR A 448 -21.87 -36.76 8.83
N LYS A 449 -21.62 -36.63 7.53
CA LYS A 449 -21.70 -37.74 6.58
C LYS A 449 -20.59 -38.77 6.79
N MET A 450 -19.38 -38.35 7.13
CA MET A 450 -18.30 -39.27 7.53
C MET A 450 -18.71 -40.10 8.76
N VAL A 451 -19.26 -39.45 9.79
CA VAL A 451 -19.73 -40.14 11.00
C VAL A 451 -20.86 -41.12 10.66
N ASN A 452 -21.85 -40.70 9.87
CA ASN A 452 -22.95 -41.57 9.45
C ASN A 452 -22.48 -42.78 8.63
N MET A 453 -21.47 -42.62 7.78
CA MET A 453 -20.85 -43.72 7.05
C MET A 453 -20.23 -44.74 8.01
N LEU A 454 -19.54 -44.30 9.07
CA LEU A 454 -19.02 -45.19 10.10
C LEU A 454 -20.14 -45.96 10.82
N ILE A 455 -21.27 -45.30 11.15
CA ILE A 455 -22.44 -45.93 11.81
C ILE A 455 -22.98 -47.10 11.00
N LYS A 456 -23.10 -46.93 9.67
CA LYS A 456 -23.63 -47.95 8.77
C LYS A 456 -22.74 -49.20 8.68
N ASN A 457 -21.54 -49.14 9.23
CA ASN A 457 -20.50 -50.15 9.07
C ASN A 457 -20.06 -50.73 10.43
N PRO A 458 -20.91 -51.55 11.08
CA PRO A 458 -20.66 -52.10 12.42
C PRO A 458 -19.40 -52.96 12.51
N LYS A 459 -18.95 -53.57 11.40
CA LYS A 459 -17.71 -54.35 11.36
C LYS A 459 -16.49 -53.46 11.67
N VAL A 460 -16.45 -52.24 11.12
CA VAL A 460 -15.36 -51.29 11.38
C VAL A 460 -15.37 -50.89 12.84
N LEU A 461 -16.53 -50.46 13.34
CA LEU A 461 -16.71 -49.98 14.71
C LEU A 461 -16.37 -51.02 15.78
N LYS A 462 -16.65 -52.31 15.55
CA LYS A 462 -16.31 -53.40 16.49
C LYS A 462 -14.81 -53.54 16.75
N ASN A 463 -13.97 -53.19 15.77
CA ASN A 463 -12.51 -53.27 15.88
C ASN A 463 -11.89 -51.88 16.14
N THR A 464 -12.70 -50.86 16.42
CA THR A 464 -12.23 -49.51 16.71
C THR A 464 -12.03 -49.32 18.22
N ASN A 465 -10.83 -48.90 18.60
CA ASN A 465 -10.49 -48.59 19.99
C ASN A 465 -10.76 -47.12 20.32
N ALA A 466 -10.51 -46.23 19.37
CA ALA A 466 -10.68 -44.80 19.56
C ALA A 466 -11.20 -44.06 18.33
N ILE A 467 -12.04 -43.05 18.56
CA ILE A 467 -12.42 -42.04 17.55
C ILE A 467 -12.28 -40.65 18.18
N HIS A 468 -11.43 -39.81 17.59
CA HIS A 468 -11.10 -38.48 18.10
C HIS A 468 -11.03 -37.45 16.99
N PHE A 469 -10.89 -36.18 17.37
CA PHE A 469 -10.72 -35.07 16.45
C PHE A 469 -9.32 -34.50 16.53
N ILE A 470 -8.78 -34.09 15.38
CA ILE A 470 -7.57 -33.29 15.30
C ILE A 470 -7.95 -31.95 14.69
N LEU A 471 -7.63 -30.86 15.37
CA LEU A 471 -7.73 -29.52 14.84
C LEU A 471 -6.35 -29.10 14.34
N THR A 472 -6.20 -28.93 13.03
CA THR A 472 -4.94 -28.51 12.42
C THR A 472 -4.77 -27.00 12.47
N LYS A 473 -3.63 -26.48 11.97
CA LYS A 473 -3.30 -25.05 11.93
C LYS A 473 -3.45 -24.39 13.30
N SER A 474 -3.08 -25.11 14.35
CA SER A 474 -3.28 -24.65 15.73
C SER A 474 -2.37 -23.48 16.11
N ASP A 475 -1.36 -23.19 15.29
CA ASP A 475 -0.56 -21.96 15.30
C ASP A 475 -1.42 -20.70 15.11
N THR A 476 -2.57 -20.80 14.43
CA THR A 476 -3.50 -19.69 14.24
C THR A 476 -4.39 -19.41 15.46
N LEU A 477 -4.32 -20.23 16.51
CA LEU A 477 -5.20 -20.15 17.69
C LEU A 477 -4.53 -19.59 18.94
N GLY A 478 -3.46 -18.82 18.74
CA GLY A 478 -2.69 -18.21 19.82
C GLY A 478 -1.66 -19.16 20.43
N SER A 479 -1.24 -18.87 21.66
CA SER A 479 -0.14 -19.60 22.30
C SER A 479 -0.52 -21.03 22.68
N ARG A 480 0.50 -21.86 22.96
CA ARG A 480 0.31 -23.28 23.34
C ARG A 480 -0.55 -23.46 24.57
N GLU A 481 -0.50 -22.52 25.49
CA GLU A 481 -1.23 -22.54 26.75
C GLU A 481 -2.73 -22.33 26.56
N THR A 482 -3.12 -21.50 25.58
CA THR A 482 -4.52 -21.10 25.38
C THR A 482 -5.19 -21.82 24.22
N ARG A 483 -4.43 -22.27 23.22
CA ARG A 483 -4.99 -22.80 21.96
C ARG A 483 -5.90 -24.02 22.15
N ASP A 484 -5.62 -24.90 23.13
CA ASP A 484 -6.45 -26.09 23.39
C ASP A 484 -7.86 -25.67 23.88
N GLN A 485 -7.96 -24.61 24.70
CA GLN A 485 -9.24 -24.08 25.16
C GLN A 485 -10.03 -23.43 24.01
N ILE A 486 -9.35 -22.57 23.23
CA ILE A 486 -9.95 -21.88 22.06
C ILE A 486 -10.47 -22.91 21.05
N ALA A 487 -9.69 -23.96 20.79
CA ALA A 487 -10.06 -25.07 19.92
C ALA A 487 -11.35 -25.77 20.38
N VAL A 488 -11.46 -26.08 21.67
CA VAL A 488 -12.65 -26.74 22.24
C VAL A 488 -13.90 -25.87 22.12
N GLU A 489 -13.78 -24.57 22.40
CA GLU A 489 -14.89 -23.62 22.27
C GLU A 489 -15.38 -23.53 20.82
N ARG A 490 -14.45 -23.39 19.86
CA ARG A 490 -14.76 -23.31 18.42
C ARG A 490 -15.42 -24.58 17.88
N ILE A 491 -14.87 -25.74 18.23
CA ILE A 491 -15.42 -27.04 17.81
C ILE A 491 -16.80 -27.31 18.40
N LYS A 492 -17.04 -26.93 19.66
CA LYS A 492 -18.38 -27.06 20.27
C LYS A 492 -19.41 -26.20 19.53
N GLN A 493 -19.04 -24.98 19.13
CA GLN A 493 -19.92 -24.07 18.40
C GLN A 493 -20.27 -24.62 17.01
N LEU A 494 -19.29 -25.13 16.27
CA LEU A 494 -19.47 -25.56 14.88
C LEU A 494 -20.00 -27.00 14.75
N TYR A 495 -19.56 -27.92 15.61
CA TYR A 495 -19.75 -29.37 15.44
C TYR A 495 -20.40 -30.06 16.65
N GLY A 496 -20.98 -29.29 17.57
CA GLY A 496 -21.52 -29.82 18.84
C GLY A 496 -22.54 -30.95 18.65
N LYS A 497 -23.42 -30.86 17.66
CA LYS A 497 -24.40 -31.92 17.34
C LYS A 497 -23.72 -33.21 16.91
N THR A 498 -22.78 -33.10 15.98
CA THR A 498 -22.01 -34.23 15.42
C THR A 498 -21.18 -34.93 16.50
N ILE A 499 -20.60 -34.17 17.44
CA ILE A 499 -19.88 -34.72 18.61
C ILE A 499 -20.82 -35.50 19.53
N MET A 500 -22.03 -35.00 19.79
CA MET A 500 -23.02 -35.73 20.60
C MET A 500 -23.41 -37.06 19.95
N THR A 501 -23.69 -37.06 18.65
CA THR A 501 -23.96 -38.30 17.90
C THR A 501 -22.79 -39.27 17.99
N LEU A 502 -21.56 -38.79 17.84
CA LEU A 502 -20.37 -39.64 17.93
C LEU A 502 -20.16 -40.24 19.32
N ARG A 503 -20.46 -39.49 20.39
CA ARG A 503 -20.42 -40.00 21.77
C ARG A 503 -21.38 -41.17 21.97
N ASP A 504 -22.58 -41.09 21.39
CA ASP A 504 -23.56 -42.17 21.52
C ASP A 504 -23.10 -43.44 20.78
N ILE A 505 -22.48 -43.29 19.60
CA ILE A 505 -21.83 -44.40 18.88
C ILE A 505 -20.72 -45.00 19.74
N CYS A 506 -19.88 -44.17 20.35
CA CYS A 506 -18.77 -44.64 21.18
C CYS A 506 -19.28 -45.49 22.35
N LYS A 507 -20.40 -45.10 22.98
CA LYS A 507 -21.07 -45.90 24.01
C LYS A 507 -21.56 -47.24 23.47
N THR A 508 -22.25 -47.25 22.33
CA THR A 508 -22.81 -48.47 21.73
C THR A 508 -21.73 -49.50 21.40
N TYR A 509 -20.57 -49.07 20.91
CA TYR A 509 -19.48 -49.95 20.47
C TYR A 509 -18.32 -50.07 21.47
N SER A 510 -18.44 -49.47 22.67
CA SER A 510 -17.38 -49.42 23.69
C SER A 510 -16.07 -48.79 23.22
N ILE A 511 -16.17 -47.83 22.30
CA ILE A 511 -15.05 -47.03 21.79
C ILE A 511 -14.74 -45.90 22.78
N ASN A 512 -13.49 -45.46 22.89
CA ASN A 512 -13.08 -44.39 23.82
C ASN A 512 -13.41 -44.70 25.29
N LYS A 513 -13.41 -45.97 25.69
CA LYS A 513 -13.81 -46.38 27.06
C LYS A 513 -12.97 -45.72 28.16
N SER A 514 -11.70 -45.40 27.89
CA SER A 514 -10.80 -44.72 28.83
C SER A 514 -11.18 -43.25 29.10
N THR A 515 -11.98 -42.63 28.23
CA THR A 515 -12.43 -41.24 28.35
C THR A 515 -13.94 -41.15 28.57
N ASP A 516 -14.55 -42.17 29.19
CA ASP A 516 -16.01 -42.29 29.37
C ASP A 516 -16.78 -42.11 28.04
N TYR A 517 -16.27 -42.76 26.99
CA TYR A 517 -16.83 -42.75 25.64
C TYR A 517 -16.82 -41.36 24.96
N GLN A 518 -16.15 -40.37 25.56
CA GLN A 518 -16.08 -39.01 25.03
C GLN A 518 -14.97 -38.90 23.97
N PRO A 519 -15.30 -38.45 22.74
CA PRO A 519 -14.28 -38.05 21.78
C PRO A 519 -13.47 -36.86 22.30
N SER A 520 -12.16 -36.99 22.31
CA SER A 520 -11.21 -35.90 22.61
C SER A 520 -10.90 -35.07 21.36
N LEU A 521 -10.50 -33.82 21.59
CA LEU A 521 -9.99 -32.90 20.59
C LEU A 521 -8.50 -32.67 20.84
N PHE A 522 -7.68 -32.80 19.81
CA PHE A 522 -6.25 -32.55 19.86
C PHE A 522 -5.88 -31.42 18.90
N THR A 523 -5.13 -30.43 19.36
CA THR A 523 -4.56 -29.40 18.48
C THR A 523 -3.27 -29.92 17.82
N PHE A 524 -3.03 -29.51 16.59
CA PHE A 524 -1.87 -29.91 15.83
C PHE A 524 -1.39 -28.80 14.88
N SER A 525 -0.09 -28.51 14.92
CA SER A 525 0.61 -27.81 13.86
C SER A 525 1.98 -28.45 13.58
N LEU A 526 2.50 -28.24 12.37
CA LEU A 526 3.87 -28.61 12.03
C LEU A 526 4.89 -27.65 12.63
N GLY A 527 4.45 -26.47 13.05
CA GLY A 527 5.33 -25.36 13.39
C GLY A 527 4.66 -24.02 13.15
N GLU A 528 5.47 -22.97 13.10
CA GLU A 528 5.03 -21.62 12.72
C GLU A 528 5.09 -21.47 11.20
N PHE A 529 3.99 -21.05 10.58
CA PHE A 529 3.88 -20.91 9.13
C PHE A 529 4.19 -19.48 8.66
N HIS A 530 4.91 -19.38 7.54
CA HIS A 530 5.31 -18.16 6.86
C HIS A 530 4.83 -18.18 5.40
N VAL A 531 5.03 -17.06 4.70
CA VAL A 531 4.59 -16.91 3.30
C VAL A 531 5.15 -18.03 2.41
N GLY A 532 4.28 -18.59 1.56
CA GLY A 532 4.68 -19.58 0.55
C GLY A 532 4.68 -21.03 1.03
N ASP A 533 3.77 -21.37 1.95
CA ASP A 533 3.66 -22.70 2.56
C ASP A 533 4.95 -23.15 3.28
N LEU A 534 5.78 -22.19 3.69
CA LEU A 534 7.01 -22.43 4.45
C LEU A 534 6.69 -22.47 5.94
N PHE A 535 7.43 -23.25 6.72
CA PHE A 535 7.22 -23.33 8.17
C PHE A 535 8.50 -23.65 8.93
N GLU A 536 8.59 -23.22 10.19
CA GLU A 536 9.64 -23.65 11.10
C GLU A 536 9.23 -24.92 11.85
N TYR A 537 9.80 -26.07 11.48
CA TYR A 537 9.37 -27.35 12.04
C TYR A 537 9.54 -27.44 13.57
N ASP A 538 8.45 -27.75 14.28
CA ASP A 538 8.45 -28.15 15.69
C ASP A 538 7.78 -29.52 15.85
N SER A 539 8.51 -30.48 16.42
CA SER A 539 8.03 -31.84 16.63
C SER A 539 7.06 -32.01 17.81
N TYR A 540 6.82 -30.98 18.62
CA TYR A 540 6.04 -31.05 19.86
C TYR A 540 4.66 -31.69 19.66
N ASP A 541 3.89 -31.22 18.67
CA ASP A 541 2.54 -31.73 18.40
C ASP A 541 2.56 -33.14 17.79
N ALA A 542 3.53 -33.41 16.93
CA ALA A 542 3.76 -34.74 16.38
C ALA A 542 4.06 -35.77 17.48
N ASP A 543 4.97 -35.44 18.40
CA ASP A 543 5.34 -36.31 19.51
C ASP A 543 4.20 -36.47 20.52
N LYS A 544 3.48 -35.40 20.85
CA LYS A 544 2.27 -35.45 21.69
C LYS A 544 1.23 -36.38 21.09
N LEU A 545 0.91 -36.22 19.80
CA LEU A 545 -0.08 -37.03 19.11
C LEU A 545 0.36 -38.49 18.96
N MET A 546 1.64 -38.75 18.67
CA MET A 546 2.17 -40.11 18.59
C MET A 546 2.12 -40.82 19.95
N ASN A 547 2.37 -40.11 21.05
CA ASN A 547 2.21 -40.65 22.40
C ASN A 547 0.74 -41.02 22.71
N ILE A 548 -0.21 -40.18 22.28
CA ILE A 548 -1.65 -40.46 22.37
C ILE A 548 -2.00 -41.73 21.57
N VAL A 549 -1.58 -41.83 20.31
CA VAL A 549 -1.75 -43.03 19.48
C VAL A 549 -1.21 -44.27 20.20
N THR A 550 0.00 -44.17 20.74
CA THR A 550 0.68 -45.28 21.42
C THR A 550 -0.06 -45.72 22.69
N SER A 551 -0.71 -44.80 23.40
CA SER A 551 -1.55 -45.13 24.57
C SER A 551 -2.81 -45.94 24.23
N MET A 552 -3.28 -45.85 22.98
CA MET A 552 -4.48 -46.49 22.46
C MET A 552 -4.17 -47.75 21.64
N ALA A 553 -2.92 -47.88 21.17
CA ALA A 553 -2.44 -49.00 20.38
C ALA A 553 -2.09 -50.22 21.23
N GLN A 554 -2.09 -51.40 20.59
CA GLN A 554 -1.66 -52.63 21.25
C GLN A 554 -0.14 -52.82 21.10
N GLY A 555 0.56 -52.77 22.23
CA GLY A 555 1.99 -53.10 22.28
C GLY A 555 2.26 -54.60 22.29
N ARG A 556 3.43 -55.00 21.80
CA ARG A 556 3.98 -56.36 21.93
C ARG A 556 5.42 -56.29 22.43
N LYS A 557 5.84 -57.28 23.22
CA LYS A 557 7.25 -57.42 23.61
C LYS A 557 8.09 -57.65 22.35
N ASP A 558 9.14 -56.86 22.16
CA ASP A 558 10.13 -57.12 21.13
C ASP A 558 10.86 -58.42 21.49
N LYS A 559 10.60 -59.48 20.72
CA LYS A 559 11.27 -60.79 20.90
C LYS A 559 12.64 -60.86 20.20
N GLY A 560 13.12 -59.76 19.60
CA GLY A 560 14.54 -59.55 19.32
C GLY A 560 14.90 -59.39 17.84
N PHE A 561 15.56 -58.26 17.56
CA PHE A 561 16.79 -58.14 16.73
C PHE A 561 17.50 -56.81 17.05
N PHE A 562 16.74 -55.72 17.20
CA PHE A 562 17.27 -54.38 17.49
C PHE A 562 17.91 -54.23 18.88
N ASN A 563 17.36 -54.88 19.91
CA ASN A 563 17.96 -54.93 21.25
C ASN A 563 19.39 -55.56 21.26
N SER A 564 19.75 -56.35 20.24
CA SER A 564 21.10 -56.92 20.10
C SER A 564 22.10 -55.98 19.41
N ILE A 565 21.60 -55.03 18.60
CA ILE A 565 22.40 -54.04 17.88
C ILE A 565 22.64 -52.82 18.78
N GLN A 566 21.62 -52.37 19.51
CA GLN A 566 21.73 -51.24 20.44
C GLN A 566 22.68 -51.56 21.61
N LYS A 567 22.67 -52.80 22.14
CA LYS A 567 23.64 -53.28 23.15
C LYS A 567 25.07 -53.46 22.62
N LYS A 568 25.29 -53.46 21.31
CA LYS A 568 26.62 -53.55 20.68
C LYS A 568 27.19 -52.19 20.27
N MET A 569 26.37 -51.14 20.29
CA MET A 569 26.76 -49.76 19.93
C MET A 569 26.81 -48.82 21.14
N SER A 570 26.34 -49.24 22.31
CA SER A 570 26.74 -48.72 23.63
C SER A 570 28.03 -49.39 24.09
#